data_AF-A0A1I4W0V3-F1
#
_entry.id   AF-A0A1I4W0V3-F1
#
_cell.length_a   1.000
_cell.length_b   1.000
_cell.length_c   1.000
_cell.angle_alpha   90.00
_cell.angle_beta   90.00
_cell.angle_gamma   90.00
#
_symmetry.space_group_name_H-M   'P 1'
#
loop_
_entity.id
_entity.type
_entity.pdbx_description
1 polymer ?
#
loop_
_entity_poly.entity_id
_entity_poly.type
_entity_poly.pdbx_seq_one_letter_code
_entity_poly.pdbx_strand_id
1 'polypeptide(L)'
;MLAFAQQEASSEWIIRFDDDELPSMALVRWLDESIRGVREPSIAFSRRDVMMRDGRLCYSRGEHYYFHQNDPTYLNPQWRGFKPSQVEWTDAIHTPGFAVKAFADAPSSAYFVHFDWMLRSTEERIEKMKRYERQAAGAGWSFAQFYLPERHHPDACRWTRMDTQEFDRLAAEITSWR
;
A
#
# COMPACT_ATOMS: atom_id res chain seq x y z
N MET A 1 18.05 1.27 -4.90
CA MET A 1 18.07 1.16 -3.41
C MET A 1 17.74 -0.26 -2.96
N LEU A 2 16.70 -0.91 -3.48
CA LEU A 2 16.33 -2.29 -3.11
C LEU A 2 17.40 -3.35 -3.42
N ALA A 3 18.12 -3.21 -4.54
CA ALA A 3 19.20 -4.13 -4.89
C ALA A 3 20.31 -4.19 -3.81
N PHE A 4 20.52 -3.12 -3.04
CA PHE A 4 21.50 -3.11 -1.94
C PHE A 4 20.97 -3.89 -0.72
N ALA A 5 19.74 -3.60 -0.28
CA ALA A 5 19.13 -4.32 0.84
C ALA A 5 18.99 -5.83 0.58
N GLN A 6 18.84 -6.22 -0.69
CA GLN A 6 18.80 -7.62 -1.09
C GLN A 6 20.14 -8.35 -0.88
N GLN A 7 21.27 -7.69 -1.09
CA GLN A 7 22.59 -8.34 -0.94
C GLN A 7 22.84 -8.81 0.50
N GLU A 8 22.19 -8.15 1.46
CA GLU A 8 22.26 -8.48 2.89
C GLU A 8 21.17 -9.47 3.32
N ALA A 9 20.10 -9.64 2.54
CA ALA A 9 19.00 -10.53 2.87
C ALA A 9 19.26 -11.95 2.35
N SER A 10 19.50 -12.90 3.27
CA SER A 10 19.64 -14.33 2.95
C SER A 10 18.31 -15.09 2.82
N SER A 11 17.19 -14.39 2.96
CA SER A 11 15.84 -14.97 2.94
C SER A 11 15.37 -15.22 1.50
N GLU A 12 14.65 -16.32 1.26
CA GLU A 12 14.02 -16.59 -0.04
C GLU A 12 13.04 -15.48 -0.43
N TRP A 13 12.31 -14.97 0.56
CA TRP A 13 11.30 -13.93 0.40
C TRP A 13 11.76 -12.62 1.04
N ILE A 14 11.49 -11.51 0.34
CA ILE A 14 11.58 -10.15 0.87
C ILE A 14 10.18 -9.56 0.90
N ILE A 15 9.80 -8.99 2.03
CA ILE A 15 8.62 -8.15 2.16
C ILE A 15 9.09 -6.70 2.32
N ARG A 16 8.62 -5.82 1.45
CA ARG A 16 8.98 -4.40 1.44
C ARG A 16 7.78 -3.58 1.85
N PHE A 17 7.95 -2.65 2.79
CA PHE A 17 6.96 -1.62 3.12
C PHE A 17 7.61 -0.25 3.02
N ASP A 18 6.81 0.76 2.67
CA ASP A 18 7.20 2.17 2.84
C ASP A 18 7.20 2.56 4.33
N ASP A 19 7.85 3.67 4.67
CA ASP A 19 7.98 4.16 6.06
C ASP A 19 6.65 4.67 6.65
N ASP A 20 5.63 4.79 5.82
CA ASP A 20 4.25 5.15 6.13
C ASP A 20 3.28 3.97 5.98
N GLU A 21 3.79 2.74 5.87
CA GLU A 21 3.00 1.51 5.73
C GLU A 21 3.18 0.59 6.94
N LEU A 22 2.08 -0.02 7.40
CA LEU A 22 2.13 -1.04 8.46
C LEU A 22 1.29 -2.28 8.13
N PRO A 23 1.83 -3.49 8.35
CA PRO A 23 1.09 -4.72 8.14
C PRO A 23 0.05 -4.96 9.24
N SER A 24 -1.09 -5.55 8.86
CA SER A 24 -2.03 -6.13 9.83
C SER A 24 -1.46 -7.36 10.51
N MET A 25 -2.00 -7.72 11.68
CA MET A 25 -1.63 -8.96 12.36
C MET A 25 -2.03 -10.21 11.58
N ALA A 26 -3.13 -10.14 10.84
CA ALA A 26 -3.51 -11.20 9.91
C ALA A 26 -2.46 -11.39 8.79
N LEU A 27 -1.89 -10.31 8.26
CA LEU A 27 -0.80 -10.39 7.27
C LEU A 27 0.44 -11.07 7.88
N VAL A 28 0.88 -10.65 9.06
CA VAL A 28 2.06 -11.23 9.71
C VAL A 28 1.88 -12.73 9.96
N ARG A 29 0.71 -13.15 10.48
CA ARG A 29 0.41 -14.57 10.68
C ARG A 29 0.38 -15.35 9.38
N TRP A 30 -0.27 -14.80 8.35
CA TRP A 30 -0.32 -15.44 7.04
C TRP A 30 1.07 -15.64 6.44
N LEU A 31 1.97 -14.67 6.59
CA LEU A 31 3.36 -14.82 6.13
C LEU A 31 4.06 -15.97 6.85
N ASP A 32 3.92 -16.07 8.18
CA ASP A 32 4.54 -17.14 8.98
C ASP A 32 4.03 -18.54 8.57
N GLU A 33 2.71 -18.65 8.34
CA GLU A 33 2.04 -19.93 8.10
C GLU A 33 2.11 -20.40 6.64
N SER A 34 2.02 -19.47 5.67
CA SER A 34 1.64 -19.80 4.29
C SER A 34 2.67 -19.41 3.23
N ILE A 35 3.58 -18.47 3.50
CA ILE A 35 4.43 -17.89 2.44
C ILE A 35 5.29 -18.94 1.72
N ARG A 36 5.74 -19.98 2.44
CA ARG A 36 6.56 -21.07 1.89
C ARG A 36 5.83 -21.93 0.86
N GLY A 37 4.49 -21.93 0.91
CA GLY A 37 3.65 -22.66 -0.04
C GLY A 37 3.38 -21.90 -1.34
N VAL A 38 3.69 -20.59 -1.38
CA VAL A 38 3.44 -19.74 -2.56
C VAL A 38 4.48 -20.05 -3.65
N ARG A 39 3.98 -20.38 -4.84
CA ARG A 39 4.80 -20.79 -5.98
C ARG A 39 5.21 -19.61 -6.85
N GLU A 40 4.35 -18.61 -6.91
CA GLU A 40 4.51 -17.38 -7.68
C GLU A 40 5.72 -16.58 -7.18
N PRO A 41 6.40 -15.84 -8.06
CA PRO A 41 7.59 -15.07 -7.69
C PRO A 41 7.26 -13.82 -6.85
N SER A 42 5.99 -13.45 -6.75
CA SER A 42 5.54 -12.30 -5.99
C SER A 42 4.15 -12.50 -5.40
N ILE A 43 3.90 -11.76 -4.33
CA ILE A 43 2.65 -11.70 -3.60
C ILE A 43 2.18 -10.24 -3.62
N ALA A 44 0.98 -10.03 -4.14
CA ALA A 44 0.24 -8.81 -3.90
C ALA A 44 -0.40 -8.87 -2.52
N PHE A 45 -0.53 -7.71 -1.88
CA PHE A 45 -1.36 -7.53 -0.69
C PHE A 45 -2.31 -6.36 -0.91
N SER A 46 -3.48 -6.42 -0.28
CA SER A 46 -4.40 -5.29 -0.29
C SER A 46 -3.80 -4.11 0.49
N ARG A 47 -3.76 -2.92 -0.13
CA ARG A 47 -3.43 -1.67 0.55
C ARG A 47 -4.70 -0.94 0.97
N ARG A 48 -4.76 -0.52 2.23
CA ARG A 48 -5.82 0.33 2.76
C ARG A 48 -5.27 1.73 3.03
N ASP A 49 -5.64 2.70 2.19
CA ASP A 49 -5.31 4.11 2.43
C ASP A 49 -6.22 4.64 3.55
N VAL A 50 -5.63 5.06 4.68
CA VAL A 50 -6.36 5.38 5.91
C VAL A 50 -6.37 6.87 6.26
N MET A 51 -7.43 7.30 6.94
CA MET A 51 -7.59 8.64 7.48
C MET A 51 -8.48 8.62 8.73
N MET A 52 -8.27 9.56 9.65
CA MET A 52 -9.20 9.78 10.77
C MET A 52 -10.45 10.53 10.31
N ARG A 53 -11.63 9.98 10.61
CA ARG A 53 -12.93 10.63 10.42
C ARG A 53 -13.79 10.43 11.66
N ASP A 54 -14.36 11.52 12.17
CA ASP A 54 -15.23 11.51 13.35
C ASP A 54 -14.60 10.76 14.55
N GLY A 55 -13.29 10.97 14.77
CA GLY A 55 -12.52 10.33 15.83
C GLY A 55 -12.25 8.83 15.64
N ARG A 56 -12.48 8.29 14.44
CA ARG A 56 -12.26 6.86 14.11
C ARG A 56 -11.37 6.70 12.89
N LEU A 57 -10.58 5.62 12.87
CA LEU A 57 -9.78 5.26 11.71
C LEU A 57 -10.69 4.66 10.63
N CYS A 58 -10.67 5.27 9.46
CA CYS A 58 -11.40 4.83 8.29
C CYS A 58 -10.43 4.56 7.14
N TYR A 59 -10.85 3.75 6.19
CA TYR A 59 -10.14 3.50 4.95
C TYR A 59 -11.03 3.77 3.74
N SER A 60 -10.41 4.08 2.61
CA SER A 60 -11.13 4.35 1.36
C SER A 60 -11.54 3.04 0.66
N ARG A 61 -12.74 3.05 0.09
CA ARG A 61 -13.30 2.01 -0.79
C ARG A 61 -13.80 2.59 -2.11
N GLY A 62 -13.19 3.70 -2.54
CA GLY A 62 -13.49 4.36 -3.80
C GLY A 62 -13.32 3.42 -5.00
N GLU A 63 -14.05 3.69 -6.08
CA GLU A 63 -14.13 2.76 -7.22
C GLU A 63 -12.78 2.44 -7.87
N HIS A 64 -11.88 3.43 -7.87
CA HIS A 64 -10.52 3.30 -8.40
C HIS A 64 -9.62 2.35 -7.60
N TYR A 65 -10.09 1.81 -6.47
CA TYR A 65 -9.38 0.82 -5.68
C TYR A 65 -9.74 -0.63 -6.00
N TYR A 66 -10.82 -0.89 -6.76
CA TYR A 66 -11.21 -2.24 -7.13
C TYR A 66 -10.45 -2.69 -8.36
N PHE A 67 -9.37 -3.42 -8.14
CA PHE A 67 -8.63 -4.06 -9.24
C PHE A 67 -9.32 -5.33 -9.72
N HIS A 68 -9.82 -6.16 -8.79
CA HIS A 68 -10.60 -7.35 -9.10
C HIS A 68 -12.09 -6.99 -9.10
N GLN A 69 -12.70 -6.89 -10.28
CA GLN A 69 -14.14 -6.57 -10.39
C GLN A 69 -15.04 -7.57 -9.65
N ASN A 70 -14.59 -8.83 -9.51
CA ASN A 70 -15.32 -9.90 -8.86
C ASN A 70 -14.98 -10.09 -7.37
N ASP A 71 -13.97 -9.39 -6.85
CA ASP A 71 -13.60 -9.42 -5.43
C ASP A 71 -13.52 -8.00 -4.88
N PRO A 72 -14.64 -7.43 -4.42
CA PRO A 72 -14.68 -6.09 -3.85
C PRO A 72 -14.08 -6.01 -2.42
N THR A 73 -13.46 -7.08 -1.94
CA THR A 73 -12.75 -7.09 -0.65
C THR A 73 -11.25 -6.86 -0.83
N TYR A 74 -10.72 -7.13 -2.02
CA TYR A 74 -9.30 -6.95 -2.32
C TYR A 74 -9.05 -5.58 -2.95
N LEU A 75 -8.65 -4.64 -2.09
CA LEU A 75 -8.49 -3.24 -2.44
C LEU A 75 -7.04 -2.94 -2.78
N ASN A 76 -6.84 -2.23 -3.89
CA ASN A 76 -5.56 -1.65 -4.24
C ASN A 76 -4.37 -2.64 -4.11
N PRO A 77 -4.34 -3.71 -4.91
CA PRO A 77 -3.25 -4.67 -4.86
C PRO A 77 -1.89 -3.98 -5.02
N GLN A 78 -0.98 -4.26 -4.10
CA GLN A 78 0.40 -3.81 -4.17
C GLN A 78 1.33 -5.02 -4.06
N TRP A 79 2.20 -5.20 -5.04
CA TRP A 79 3.25 -6.23 -5.00
C TRP A 79 4.32 -5.84 -3.98
N ARG A 80 4.19 -6.35 -2.75
CA ARG A 80 5.11 -6.04 -1.64
C ARG A 80 5.96 -7.23 -1.23
N GLY A 81 5.54 -8.44 -1.57
CA GLY A 81 6.29 -9.68 -1.32
C GLY A 81 6.88 -10.21 -2.60
N PHE A 82 8.15 -10.59 -2.59
CA PHE A 82 8.80 -11.13 -3.78
C PHE A 82 9.99 -12.04 -3.47
N LYS A 83 10.28 -12.94 -4.40
CA LYS A 83 11.49 -13.77 -4.43
C LYS A 83 12.57 -13.05 -5.25
N PRO A 84 13.64 -12.54 -4.65
CA PRO A 84 14.62 -11.72 -5.38
C PRO A 84 15.25 -12.39 -6.59
N SER A 85 15.40 -13.73 -6.54
CA SER A 85 15.96 -14.53 -7.64
C SER A 85 15.00 -14.71 -8.82
N GLN A 86 13.75 -14.24 -8.71
CA GLN A 86 12.69 -14.47 -9.71
C GLN A 86 11.99 -13.19 -10.19
N VAL A 87 12.52 -12.02 -9.84
CA VAL A 87 11.99 -10.72 -10.30
C VAL A 87 12.96 -10.02 -11.24
N GLU A 88 12.42 -9.15 -12.09
CA GLU A 88 13.21 -8.28 -12.96
C GLU A 88 13.29 -6.90 -12.31
N TRP A 89 14.49 -6.46 -11.92
CA TRP A 89 14.67 -5.16 -11.29
C TRP A 89 14.36 -4.00 -12.24
N THR A 90 13.71 -2.96 -11.73
CA THR A 90 13.39 -1.76 -12.51
C THR A 90 13.44 -0.51 -11.64
N ASP A 91 13.77 0.61 -12.27
CA ASP A 91 13.72 1.96 -11.71
C ASP A 91 12.44 2.72 -12.10
N ALA A 92 11.52 2.06 -12.82
CA ALA A 92 10.27 2.67 -13.23
C ALA A 92 9.46 3.16 -12.02
N ILE A 93 8.99 4.39 -12.11
CA ILE A 93 8.12 5.00 -11.10
C ILE A 93 6.81 4.23 -10.96
N HIS A 94 6.20 4.26 -9.78
CA HIS A 94 4.97 3.50 -9.42
C HIS A 94 5.12 1.98 -9.51
N THR A 95 6.35 1.48 -9.55
CA THR A 95 6.65 0.07 -9.30
C THR A 95 7.20 -0.10 -7.88
N PRO A 96 7.15 -1.31 -7.32
CA PRO A 96 7.88 -1.61 -6.09
C PRO A 96 9.41 -1.71 -6.30
N GLY A 97 9.94 -1.25 -7.44
CA GLY A 97 11.35 -1.39 -7.83
C GLY A 97 11.68 -2.70 -8.55
N PHE A 98 10.67 -3.49 -8.88
CA PHE A 98 10.79 -4.71 -9.66
C PHE A 98 9.51 -4.97 -10.48
N ALA A 99 9.66 -5.77 -11.53
CA ALA A 99 8.60 -6.29 -12.37
C ALA A 99 8.45 -7.80 -12.17
N VAL A 100 7.23 -8.30 -12.30
CA VAL A 100 6.88 -9.71 -12.10
C VAL A 100 6.08 -10.23 -13.29
N LYS A 101 6.31 -11.50 -13.65
CA LYS A 101 5.56 -12.19 -14.71
C LYS A 101 4.30 -12.87 -14.18
N ALA A 102 4.28 -13.19 -12.89
CA ALA A 102 3.17 -13.82 -12.19
C ALA A 102 3.16 -13.36 -10.74
N PHE A 103 2.00 -13.35 -10.11
CA PHE A 103 1.85 -13.05 -8.70
C PHE A 103 0.66 -13.83 -8.13
N ALA A 104 0.71 -14.09 -6.83
CA ALA A 104 -0.42 -14.55 -6.05
C ALA A 104 -1.03 -13.38 -5.29
N ASP A 105 -2.33 -13.45 -5.03
CA ASP A 105 -3.00 -12.56 -4.08
C ASP A 105 -2.98 -13.19 -2.69
N ALA A 106 -2.56 -12.42 -1.69
CA ALA A 106 -2.79 -12.82 -0.30
C ALA A 106 -4.30 -12.77 0.02
N PRO A 107 -4.77 -13.45 1.08
CA PRO A 107 -6.15 -13.28 1.54
C PRO A 107 -6.47 -11.81 1.82
N SER A 108 -7.71 -11.36 1.58
CA SER A 108 -8.09 -9.94 1.80
C SER A 108 -8.04 -9.49 3.27
N SER A 109 -7.99 -10.44 4.21
CA SER A 109 -7.69 -10.18 5.62
C SER A 109 -6.21 -9.90 5.88
N ALA A 110 -5.30 -10.37 5.03
CA ALA A 110 -3.87 -10.09 5.06
C ALA A 110 -3.56 -8.80 4.25
N TYR A 111 -3.85 -7.66 4.87
CA TYR A 111 -3.64 -6.34 4.27
C TYR A 111 -2.59 -5.53 5.05
N PHE A 112 -2.21 -4.39 4.47
CA PHE A 112 -1.47 -3.35 5.17
C PHE A 112 -2.18 -2.00 5.03
N VAL A 113 -1.96 -1.12 6.00
CA VAL A 113 -2.48 0.25 6.00
C VAL A 113 -1.41 1.21 5.51
N HIS A 114 -1.83 2.28 4.83
CA HIS A 114 -0.96 3.33 4.32
C HIS A 114 -1.42 4.67 4.89
N PHE A 115 -0.53 5.30 5.65
CA PHE A 115 -0.81 6.49 6.46
C PHE A 115 -0.46 7.80 5.75
N ASP A 116 -0.18 7.81 4.44
CA ASP A 116 0.22 9.02 3.69
C ASP A 116 -0.71 10.21 3.94
N TRP A 117 -2.02 9.99 3.99
CA TRP A 117 -3.01 11.03 4.23
C TRP A 117 -3.02 11.57 5.67
N MET A 118 -2.55 10.78 6.64
CA MET A 118 -2.45 11.17 8.05
C MET A 118 -1.08 11.74 8.40
N LEU A 119 -0.01 11.28 7.75
CA LEU A 119 1.35 11.72 8.00
C LEU A 119 1.72 12.99 7.23
N ARG A 120 1.09 13.24 6.08
CA ARG A 120 1.43 14.38 5.21
C ARG A 120 0.27 15.37 5.09
N SER A 121 0.61 16.65 5.10
CA SER A 121 -0.30 17.74 4.72
C SER A 121 -0.73 17.60 3.26
N THR A 122 -1.75 18.36 2.87
CA THR A 122 -2.17 18.45 1.46
C THR A 122 -1.05 18.99 0.59
N GLU A 123 -0.33 20.00 1.07
CA GLU A 123 0.77 20.65 0.38
C GLU A 123 1.93 19.67 0.14
N GLU A 124 2.31 18.87 1.14
CA GLU A 124 3.35 17.84 1.00
C GLU A 124 2.96 16.75 0.01
N ARG A 125 1.69 16.35 -0.02
CA ARG A 125 1.17 15.38 -1.00
C ARG A 125 1.17 15.95 -2.42
N ILE A 126 0.83 17.24 -2.58
CA ILE A 126 0.98 17.96 -3.86
C ILE A 126 2.45 18.00 -4.29
N GLU A 127 3.38 18.31 -3.38
CA GLU A 127 4.81 18.32 -3.71
C GLU A 127 5.34 16.93 -4.07
N LYS A 128 4.86 15.86 -3.41
CA LYS A 128 5.13 14.46 -3.81
C LYS A 128 4.68 14.20 -5.24
N MET A 129 3.45 14.60 -5.59
CA MET A 129 2.95 14.46 -6.97
C MET A 129 3.77 15.26 -7.98
N LYS A 130 4.14 16.51 -7.67
CA LYS A 130 4.99 17.32 -8.55
C LYS A 130 6.37 16.69 -8.74
N ARG A 131 6.94 16.04 -7.71
CA ARG A 131 8.19 15.28 -7.84
C ARG A 131 8.03 14.12 -8.82
N TYR A 132 6.92 13.39 -8.76
CA TYR A 132 6.62 12.30 -9.70
C TYR A 132 6.41 12.80 -11.13
N GLU A 133 5.69 13.89 -11.30
CA GLU A 133 5.47 14.51 -12.61
C GLU A 133 6.80 14.92 -13.28
N ARG A 134 7.80 15.35 -12.50
CA ARG A 134 9.15 15.66 -13.00
C ARG A 134 9.94 14.42 -13.43
N GLN A 135 9.62 13.24 -12.89
CA GLN A 135 10.30 12.00 -13.25
C GLN A 135 9.71 11.39 -14.53
N ALA A 136 8.40 11.44 -14.68
CA ALA A 136 7.71 11.02 -15.89
C ALA A 136 6.38 11.79 -16.04
N ALA A 137 6.10 12.25 -17.25
CA ALA A 137 4.85 12.95 -17.56
C ALA A 137 3.64 12.06 -17.22
N GLY A 138 2.68 12.61 -16.49
CA GLY A 138 1.50 11.91 -15.98
C GLY A 138 1.74 11.06 -14.72
N ALA A 139 2.97 10.84 -14.27
CA ALA A 139 3.23 10.06 -13.07
C ALA A 139 2.77 10.77 -11.78
N GLY A 140 2.60 12.09 -11.79
CA GLY A 140 1.93 12.78 -10.68
C GLY A 140 0.41 12.74 -10.86
N TRP A 141 -0.06 13.42 -11.91
CA TRP A 141 -1.47 13.79 -12.03
C TRP A 141 -2.41 12.64 -12.34
N SER A 142 -1.97 11.59 -13.06
CA SER A 142 -2.80 10.41 -13.35
C SER A 142 -3.13 9.58 -12.10
N PHE A 143 -2.43 9.84 -11.00
CA PHE A 143 -2.57 9.16 -9.72
C PHE A 143 -3.08 10.09 -8.62
N ALA A 144 -3.55 11.29 -8.96
CA ALA A 144 -4.03 12.29 -8.01
C ALA A 144 -5.07 11.75 -7.02
N GLN A 145 -5.92 10.83 -7.49
CA GLN A 145 -6.94 10.15 -6.69
C GLN A 145 -6.40 9.39 -5.49
N PHE A 146 -5.15 8.94 -5.53
CA PHE A 146 -4.51 8.24 -4.43
C PHE A 146 -3.83 9.20 -3.44
N TYR A 147 -3.64 10.47 -3.80
CA TYR A 147 -2.91 11.45 -2.99
C TYR A 147 -3.79 12.54 -2.40
N LEU A 148 -4.89 12.92 -3.06
CA LEU A 148 -5.69 14.10 -2.71
C LEU A 148 -7.18 13.78 -2.49
N PRO A 149 -7.55 12.90 -1.54
CA PRO A 149 -8.94 12.56 -1.20
C PRO A 149 -9.84 13.80 -1.01
N GLU A 150 -9.30 14.89 -0.45
CA GLU A 150 -10.02 16.14 -0.23
C GLU A 150 -10.44 16.90 -1.51
N ARG A 151 -9.87 16.55 -2.66
CA ARG A 151 -10.24 17.15 -3.96
C ARG A 151 -11.34 16.39 -4.69
N HIS A 152 -11.76 15.24 -4.17
CA HIS A 152 -12.84 14.47 -4.74
C HIS A 152 -14.17 14.82 -4.09
N HIS A 153 -15.26 14.41 -4.75
CA HIS A 153 -16.57 14.41 -4.10
C HIS A 153 -16.47 13.63 -2.78
N PRO A 154 -17.06 14.11 -1.66
CA PRO A 154 -16.97 13.43 -0.36
C PRO A 154 -17.34 11.93 -0.39
N ASP A 155 -18.23 11.56 -1.31
CA ASP A 155 -18.69 10.17 -1.51
C ASP A 155 -17.77 9.33 -2.39
N ALA A 156 -16.84 9.94 -3.14
CA ALA A 156 -15.96 9.23 -4.07
C ALA A 156 -15.05 8.22 -3.37
N CYS A 157 -14.62 8.51 -2.14
CA CYS A 157 -13.78 7.62 -1.35
C CYS A 157 -14.56 6.51 -0.63
N ARG A 158 -15.90 6.61 -0.53
CA ARG A 158 -16.75 5.60 0.13
C ARG A 158 -16.18 5.09 1.47
N TRP A 159 -15.88 6.04 2.36
CA TRP A 159 -15.17 5.80 3.60
C TRP A 159 -15.81 4.69 4.44
N THR A 160 -15.01 3.72 4.85
CA THR A 160 -15.45 2.59 5.68
C THR A 160 -14.63 2.57 6.95
N ARG A 161 -15.28 2.32 8.10
CA ARG A 161 -14.60 2.19 9.38
C ARG A 161 -13.73 0.94 9.37
N MET A 162 -12.54 1.03 9.96
CA MET A 162 -11.73 -0.16 10.22
C MET A 162 -12.44 -1.05 11.24
N ASP A 163 -12.57 -2.34 10.93
CA ASP A 163 -13.12 -3.36 11.85
C ASP A 163 -12.02 -3.98 12.73
N THR A 164 -11.08 -3.15 13.17
CA THR A 164 -9.98 -3.56 14.06
C THR A 164 -9.51 -2.34 14.84
N GLN A 165 -8.92 -2.59 16.00
CA GLN A 165 -8.28 -1.58 16.86
C GLN A 165 -6.75 -1.66 16.78
N GLU A 166 -6.19 -2.55 15.95
CA GLU A 166 -4.75 -2.79 15.81
C GLU A 166 -3.94 -1.50 15.59
N PHE A 167 -4.53 -0.53 14.89
CA PHE A 167 -3.88 0.71 14.50
C PHE A 167 -4.33 1.93 15.31
N ASP A 168 -5.27 1.79 16.24
CA ASP A 168 -5.90 2.92 16.93
C ASP A 168 -4.89 3.76 17.72
N ARG A 169 -3.97 3.10 18.42
CA ARG A 169 -2.93 3.79 19.19
C ARG A 169 -2.02 4.62 18.27
N LEU A 170 -1.52 4.02 17.20
CA LEU A 170 -0.65 4.70 16.24
C LEU A 170 -1.38 5.85 15.55
N ALA A 171 -2.63 5.62 15.15
CA ALA A 171 -3.47 6.65 14.55
C ALA A 171 -3.66 7.86 15.49
N ALA A 172 -3.90 7.60 16.77
CA ALA A 172 -3.99 8.64 17.79
C ALA A 172 -2.68 9.42 17.96
N GLU A 173 -1.54 8.71 18.02
CA GLU A 173 -0.21 9.33 18.12
C GLU A 173 0.07 10.25 16.91
N ILE A 174 -0.19 9.77 15.68
CA ILE A 174 -0.03 10.58 14.47
C ILE A 174 -0.90 11.85 14.51
N THR A 175 -2.16 11.74 14.93
CA THR A 175 -3.04 12.91 15.00
C THR A 175 -2.65 13.92 16.06
N SER A 176 -1.95 13.50 17.12
CA SER A 176 -1.51 14.39 18.19
C SER A 176 -0.37 15.33 17.77
N TRP A 177 0.28 15.06 16.63
CA TRP A 177 1.39 15.87 16.11
C TRP A 177 0.95 17.03 15.23
N ARG A 178 -0.35 17.12 14.90
CA ARG A 178 -0.94 18.16 14.05
C ARG A 178 -1.64 19.22 14.90
#